data_AF-A0A6P0GG78-F1
#
_entry.id   AF-A0A6P0GG78-F1
#
_cell.length_a   1.000
_cell.length_b   1.000
_cell.length_c   1.000
_cell.angle_alpha   90.00
_cell.angle_beta   90.00
_cell.angle_gamma   90.00
#
_symmetry.space_group_name_H-M   'P 1'
#
loop_
_entity.id
_entity.type
_entity.pdbx_description
1 polymer ?
#
loop_
_entity_poly.entity_id
_entity_poly.type
_entity_poly.pdbx_seq_one_letter_code
_entity_poly.pdbx_strand_id
1 'polypeptide(L)' 'MQARDVMTRDVVTVGPHPAARHAVEVVAAGSLAALPVVGPQGGSW' A
#
# COMPACT_ATOMS: atom_id res chain seq x y z
N MET A 1 -8.96 -16.56 -16.30
CA MET A 1 -8.72 -15.38 -15.47
C MET A 1 -7.32 -15.46 -14.88
N GLN A 2 -6.60 -14.36 -14.92
CA GLN A 2 -5.28 -14.16 -14.33
C GLN A 2 -5.42 -13.17 -13.17
N ALA A 3 -4.43 -13.12 -12.27
CA ALA A 3 -4.48 -12.24 -11.10
C ALA A 3 -4.74 -10.77 -11.51
N ARG A 4 -4.06 -10.27 -12.56
CA ARG A 4 -4.25 -8.92 -13.12
C ARG A 4 -5.69 -8.57 -13.55
N ASP A 5 -6.53 -9.58 -13.77
CA ASP A 5 -7.91 -9.38 -14.20
C ASP A 5 -8.81 -8.96 -13.02
N VAL A 6 -8.37 -9.14 -11.76
CA VAL A 6 -9.18 -8.91 -10.55
C VAL A 6 -8.54 -7.98 -9.51
N MET A 7 -7.25 -7.63 -9.65
CA MET A 7 -6.55 -6.80 -8.66
C MET A 7 -7.07 -5.37 -8.66
N THR A 8 -7.23 -4.79 -7.48
CA THR A 8 -7.36 -3.33 -7.30
C THR A 8 -6.10 -2.65 -7.87
N ARG A 9 -6.30 -1.70 -8.78
CA ARG A 9 -5.20 -1.01 -9.50
C ARG A 9 -4.75 0.26 -8.79
N ASP A 10 -5.71 1.06 -8.33
CA ASP A 10 -5.46 2.31 -7.64
C ASP A 10 -5.31 2.02 -6.15
N VAL A 11 -4.08 1.71 -5.74
CA VAL A 11 -3.76 1.38 -4.34
C VAL A 11 -2.98 2.52 -3.69
N VAL A 12 -3.27 2.79 -2.42
CA VAL A 12 -2.48 3.70 -1.59
C VAL A 12 -1.29 2.93 -1.01
N THR A 13 -0.08 3.46 -1.19
CA THR A 13 1.16 2.86 -0.67
C THR A 13 1.86 3.79 0.30
N VAL A 14 2.68 3.24 1.19
CA VAL A 14 3.60 4.01 2.03
C VAL A 14 5.06 3.64 1.73
N GLY A 15 5.98 4.55 2.03
CA GLY A 15 7.42 4.26 1.94
C GLY A 15 7.89 3.27 3.02
N PRO A 16 9.18 2.87 3.03
CA PRO A 16 9.72 1.92 4.02
C PRO A 16 10.12 2.56 5.35
N HIS A 17 10.23 3.89 5.41
CA HIS A 17 10.63 4.63 6.62
C HIS A 17 9.55 5.52 7.29
N PRO A 18 8.23 5.40 7.04
CA PRO A 18 7.25 6.13 7.82
C PRO A 18 7.25 5.59 9.26
N ALA A 19 6.99 6.47 10.22
CA ALA A 19 6.67 6.02 11.56
C ALA A 19 5.40 5.15 11.51
N ALA A 20 5.36 4.06 12.28
CA ALA A 20 4.23 3.13 12.31
C ALA A 20 2.88 3.83 12.53
N ARG A 21 2.87 4.91 13.32
CA ARG A 21 1.71 5.77 13.54
C ARG A 21 1.12 6.31 12.23
N HIS A 22 1.95 6.81 11.32
CA HIS A 22 1.48 7.36 10.06
C HIS A 22 0.83 6.29 9.17
N ALA A 23 1.39 5.08 9.14
CA ALA A 23 0.78 3.96 8.41
C ALA A 23 -0.60 3.60 8.99
N VAL A 24 -0.74 3.57 10.32
CA VAL A 24 -2.04 3.32 10.98
C VAL A 24 -3.06 4.41 10.68
N GLU A 25 -2.64 5.68 10.67
CA GLU A 25 -3.52 6.80 10.32
C GLU A 25 -4.05 6.66 8.88
N VAL A 26 -3.22 6.24 7.92
CA VAL A 26 -3.64 5.99 6.53
C VAL A 26 -4.62 4.82 6.44
N VAL A 27 -4.35 3.71 7.14
CA VAL A 27 -5.26 2.55 7.20
C VAL A 27 -6.64 2.97 7.73
N ALA A 28 -6.67 3.67 8.87
CA ALA A 28 -7.89 4.10 9.51
C ALA A 28 -8.69 5.09 8.66
N ALA A 29 -8.02 6.11 8.09
CA ALA A 29 -8.66 7.11 7.26
C ALA A 29 -9.25 6.52 5.97
N GLY A 30 -8.58 5.54 5.37
CA GLY A 30 -9.03 4.86 4.15
C GLY A 30 -10.00 3.70 4.38
N SER A 31 -10.32 3.34 5.63
CA SER A 31 -11.03 2.09 5.97
C SER A 31 -10.40 0.85 5.30
N LEU A 32 -9.06 0.83 5.25
CA LEU A 32 -8.28 -0.23 4.65
C LEU A 32 -7.95 -1.31 5.70
N ALA A 33 -7.70 -2.54 5.27
CA ALA A 33 -7.21 -3.58 6.17
C ALA A 33 -5.68 -3.60 6.26
N ALA A 34 -5.00 -3.18 5.20
CA ALA A 34 -3.54 -3.15 5.07
C ALA A 34 -3.11 -2.22 3.92
N LEU A 35 -1.83 -1.87 3.89
CA LEU A 35 -1.21 -1.06 2.84
C LEU A 35 0.05 -1.76 2.33
N PRO A 36 0.38 -1.69 1.03
CA PRO A 36 1.70 -2.06 0.53
C PRO A 36 2.76 -1.06 1.01
N VAL A 37 3.92 -1.59 1.40
CA VAL A 37 5.14 -0.81 1.66
C VAL A 37 6.03 -0.91 0.43
N VAL A 38 6.32 0.23 -0.22
CA VAL A 38 7.10 0.26 -1.47
C VAL A 38 8.37 1.08 -1.32
N GLY A 39 9.46 0.60 -1.91
CA GLY A 39 10.72 1.34 -1.99
C GLY A 39 10.66 2.48 -3.02
N PRO A 40 11.71 3.33 -3.10
CA PRO A 40 11.74 4.53 -3.95
C PRO A 40 11.49 4.28 -5.44
N GLN A 41 11.73 3.05 -5.91
CA GLN A 41 11.61 2.66 -7.31
C GLN A 41 10.26 2.00 -7.63
N GLY A 42 9.34 1.88 -6.66
CA GLY A 42 8.04 1.27 -6.87
C GLY A 42 8.13 -0.22 -7.20
N GLY A 43 8.34 -1.06 -6.18
CA GLY A 43 8.10 -2.50 -6.28
C GLY A 43 8.98 -3.30 -7.25
N SER A 44 10.23 -2.88 -7.50
CA SER A 44 11.22 -3.71 -8.21
C SER A 44 11.88 -4.69 -7.23
N TRP A 45 11.26 -5.87 -7.07
CA TRP A 45 11.93 -7.09 -6.63
C TRP A 45 12.10 -8.01 -7.83
#